data_AF-A0A5C5S7Z9-F1
#
_entry.id   AF-A0A5C5S7Z9-F1
#
_cell.length_a   1.000
_cell.length_b   1.000
_cell.length_c   1.000
_cell.angle_alpha   90.00
_cell.angle_beta   90.00
_cell.angle_gamma   90.00
#
_symmetry.space_group_name_H-M   'P 1'
#
loop_
_entity.id
_entity.type
_entity.pdbx_description
1 polymer ?
#
loop_
_entity_poly.entity_id
_entity_poly.type
_entity_poly.pdbx_seq_one_letter_code
_entity_poly.pdbx_strand_id
1 'polypeptide(L)' 'MVTVRLYPGDRVRYLDELAAFGTLLSVPYDGEASVRLDDGRAIRVPLARISRISENVTSNAAD' A
#
# COMPACT_ATOMS: atom_id res chain seq x y z
N MET A 1 4.74 15.27 -10.78
CA MET A 1 3.55 14.64 -10.15
C MET A 1 3.78 13.14 -10.24
N VAL A 2 4.26 12.49 -9.18
CA VAL A 2 4.50 11.04 -9.20
C VAL A 2 3.17 10.35 -8.96
N THR A 3 2.53 9.88 -10.04
CA THR A 3 1.38 8.97 -9.93
C THR A 3 1.93 7.65 -9.40
N VAL A 4 1.84 7.44 -8.09
CA VAL A 4 2.18 6.15 -7.46
C VAL A 4 1.15 5.13 -7.96
N ARG A 5 1.47 4.45 -9.07
CA ARG A 5 0.66 3.36 -9.62
C ARG A 5 0.78 2.19 -8.68
N LEU A 6 -0.21 1.97 -7.83
CA LEU A 6 -0.34 0.83 -6.93
C LEU A 6 -0.72 -0.44 -7.71
N TYR A 7 -0.07 -1.57 -7.44
CA TYR A 7 -0.36 -2.85 -8.10
C TYR A 7 -0.77 -3.91 -7.08
N PRO A 8 -1.61 -4.89 -7.46
CA PRO A 8 -1.88 -6.04 -6.63
C PRO A 8 -0.56 -6.78 -6.33
N GLY A 9 -0.33 -7.08 -5.05
CA GLY A 9 0.93 -7.63 -4.53
C GLY A 9 1.81 -6.60 -3.80
N ASP A 10 1.56 -5.30 -3.98
CA ASP A 10 2.31 -4.27 -3.27
C ASP A 10 2.09 -4.30 -1.78
N ARG A 11 3.16 -4.06 -1.02
CA ARG A 11 3.04 -3.81 0.42
C ARG A 11 2.59 -2.37 0.63
N VAL A 12 1.56 -2.20 1.44
CA VAL A 12 0.96 -0.89 1.71
C VAL A 12 0.76 -0.68 3.19
N ARG A 13 0.87 0.58 3.60
CA ARG A 13 0.59 1.06 4.95
C ARG A 13 -0.71 1.83 4.92
N TYR A 14 -1.61 1.49 5.83
CA TYR A 14 -2.79 2.29 6.07
C TYR A 14 -2.42 3.49 6.96
N LEU A 15 -2.88 4.68 6.56
CA LEU A 15 -2.50 5.95 7.21
C LEU A 15 -3.44 6.35 8.35
N ASP A 16 -4.68 5.86 8.35
CA ASP A 16 -5.69 6.25 9.33
C ASP A 16 -5.57 5.43 10.63
N GLU A 17 -5.33 4.12 10.51
CA GLU A 17 -5.02 3.26 11.64
C GLU A 17 -3.49 3.18 11.78
N LEU A 18 -2.96 3.88 12.79
CA LEU A 18 -1.54 3.87 13.14
C LEU A 18 -1.05 2.41 13.24
N ALA A 19 -0.32 1.96 12.22
CA ALA A 19 0.36 0.67 12.12
C ALA A 19 -0.40 -0.53 11.50
N ALA A 20 -1.46 -0.30 10.72
CA ALA A 20 -2.01 -1.38 9.88
C ALA A 20 -1.17 -1.54 8.59
N PHE A 21 -0.42 -2.65 8.52
CA PHE A 21 0.34 -3.08 7.35
C PHE A 21 -0.42 -4.17 6.61
N GLY A 22 -0.34 -4.15 5.27
CA GLY A 22 -0.97 -5.18 4.46
C GLY A 22 -0.43 -5.27 3.05
N THR A 23 -0.95 -6.26 2.32
CA THR A 23 -0.71 -6.47 0.90
C THR A 23 -1.92 -5.99 0.11
N LEU A 24 -1.69 -5.19 -0.90
CA LEU A 24 -2.71 -4.76 -1.84
C LEU A 24 -3.19 -5.97 -2.64
N LEU A 25 -4.48 -6.25 -2.59
CA LEU A 25 -5.09 -7.34 -3.37
C LEU A 25 -5.62 -6.85 -4.71
N SER A 26 -6.18 -5.64 -4.75
CA SER A 26 -6.73 -5.05 -5.96
C SER A 26 -6.97 -3.56 -5.77
N VAL A 27 -6.86 -2.80 -6.85
CA VAL A 27 -7.18 -1.38 -6.91
C VAL A 27 -8.29 -1.18 -7.93
N PRO A 28 -9.57 -1.10 -7.52
CA PRO A 28 -10.60 -0.61 -8.41
C PRO A 28 -10.27 0.81 -8.91
N TYR A 29 -10.66 1.11 -10.15
CA TYR A 29 -10.50 2.42 -10.78
C TYR A 29 -11.29 3.54 -10.07
N ASP A 30 -12.10 3.20 -9.06
CA ASP A 30 -12.98 4.11 -8.30
C ASP A 30 -12.28 4.86 -7.15
N GLY A 31 -10.97 4.64 -6.95
CA GLY A 31 -10.21 5.32 -5.89
C GLY A 31 -10.20 4.61 -4.54
N GLU A 32 -10.71 3.39 -4.49
CA GLU A 32 -10.57 2.47 -3.36
C GLU A 32 -9.50 1.41 -3.67
N ALA A 33 -8.95 0.78 -2.63
CA ALA A 33 -8.17 -0.43 -2.77
C ALA A 33 -8.52 -1.45 -1.71
N SER A 34 -8.47 -2.72 -2.13
CA SER A 34 -8.60 -3.86 -1.23
C SER A 34 -7.22 -4.22 -0.70
N VAL A 35 -7.06 -4.21 0.62
CA VAL A 35 -5.81 -4.52 1.31
C VAL A 35 -6.05 -5.72 2.21
N ARG A 36 -5.22 -6.75 2.08
CA ARG A 36 -5.13 -7.84 3.06
C ARG A 36 -4.16 -7.44 4.14
N LEU A 37 -4.65 -7.20 5.34
CA LEU A 37 -3.83 -6.96 6.52
C LEU A 37 -3.03 -8.21 6.88
N ASP A 38 -1.95 -8.02 7.64
CA ASP A 38 -1.10 -9.11 8.13
C ASP A 38 -1.85 -10.10 9.03
N ASP A 39 -2.87 -9.61 9.75
CA ASP A 39 -3.83 -10.41 10.55
C ASP A 39 -4.72 -11.35 9.69
N GLY A 40 -4.55 -11.34 8.36
CA GLY A 40 -5.31 -12.16 7.41
C GLY A 40 -6.66 -11.57 7.00
N ARG A 41 -7.10 -10.48 7.65
CA ARG A 41 -8.32 -9.76 7.33
C ARG A 41 -8.16 -8.93 6.06
N ALA A 42 -9.15 -8.98 5.16
CA ALA A 42 -9.20 -8.08 4.01
C ALA A 42 -10.11 -6.89 4.30
N ILE A 43 -9.59 -5.68 4.11
CA ILE A 43 -10.34 -4.43 4.27
C ILE A 43 -10.34 -3.64 2.96
N ARG A 44 -11.38 -2.83 2.75
CA ARG A 44 -11.42 -1.83 1.67
C ARG A 44 -11.13 -0.47 2.27
N VAL A 45 -10.19 0.21 1.64
CA VAL A 45 -9.68 1.49 2.11
C VAL A 45 -9.47 2.43 0.92
N PRO A 46 -9.76 3.72 1.06
CA PRO A 46 -9.56 4.68 -0.03
C PRO A 46 -8.07 4.88 -0.30
N LEU A 47 -7.68 5.01 -1.57
CA LEU A 47 -6.29 5.22 -2.00
C LEU A 47 -5.63 6.42 -1.34
N ALA A 48 -6.41 7.48 -1.06
CA ALA A 48 -5.93 8.67 -0.36
C ALA A 48 -5.45 8.38 1.08
N ARG A 49 -5.86 7.25 1.66
CA ARG A 49 -5.50 6.81 3.02
C ARG A 49 -4.48 5.67 3.02
N ILE A 50 -3.93 5.32 1.86
CA ILE A 50 -2.96 4.24 1.71
C ILE A 50 -1.67 4.83 1.18
N SER A 51 -0.56 4.48 1.83
CA SER A 51 0.76 4.78 1.30
C SER A 51 1.43 3.47 0.89
N ARG A 52 1.95 3.42 -0.34
CA ARG A 52 2.78 2.30 -0.77
C ARG A 52 4.02 2.27 0.11
N ILE A 53 4.26 1.14 0.75
CA ILE A 53 5.56 0.84 1.31
C ILE A 53 6.35 0.27 0.14
N SER A 54 6.77 1.17 -0.75
CA SER A 54 7.85 0.80 -1.63
C SER A 54 8.99 0.62 -0.65
N GLU A 55 9.45 -0.62 -0.47
CA GLU A 55 10.80 -0.84 0.01
C GLU A 55 11.71 -0.18 -1.03
N ASN A 56 11.85 1.13 -0.94
CA ASN A 56 13.08 1.79 -1.28
C ASN A 56 14.05 1.29 -0.21
N VAL A 57 14.41 0.00 -0.30
CA VAL A 57 15.75 -0.42 0.03
C VAL A 57 16.57 0.56 -0.76
N THR A 58 17.09 1.51 -0.02
CA THR A 58 18.16 2.38 -0.42
C THR A 58 19.21 1.47 -1.05
N SER A 59 19.10 1.23 -2.36
CA SER A 59 20.22 1.08 -3.26
C SER A 59 20.94 2.43 -3.32
N ASN A 60 21.35 2.92 -2.15
CA ASN A 60 22.51 3.76 -1.98
C ASN A 60 23.49 2.87 -1.23
N ALA A 61 23.80 1.73 -1.86
CA ALA A 61 25.06 1.07 -1.63
C ALA A 61 26.11 2.05 -2.17
N ALA A 62 26.74 2.74 -1.23
CA ALA A 62 28.06 3.36 -1.29
C ALA A 62 28.65 3.60 -2.69
N ASP A 63 28.73 4.87 -3.07
CA ASP A 63 29.95 5.46 -3.66
C ASP A 63 30.07 6.92 -3.19
#